data_AF-A0A0K1Q7X7-F1
#
_entry.id   AF-A0A0K1Q7X7-F1
#
_cell.length_a   1.000
_cell.length_b   1.000
_cell.length_c   1.000
_cell.angle_alpha   90.00
_cell.angle_beta   90.00
_cell.angle_gamma   90.00
#
_symmetry.space_group_name_H-M   'P 1'
#
loop_
_entity.id
_entity.type
_entity.pdbx_description
1 polymer ?
#
loop_
_entity_poly.entity_id
_entity_poly.type
_entity_poly.pdbx_seq_one_letter_code
_entity_poly.pdbx_strand_id
1 'polypeptide(L)'
;MLEGKRSAVQRARSAVELQEDLMRFEGRFSARLASAFEPLVESQDPAVGVRATRDQLDFMASALDIAVGSSPEVDLLDMVTLVALGREAMARRWKEDVHGPDTRRVTEAFRTSFDDISTIARTVISADVEAQLGRVIREWMAENPRMENVATVRLSAYAENREANNARTAAGLFSLVRGAAQAADTAILLGERALYATQRLPVLVRMHARITSKTIFADLRRDRMVKRIFVNAFLACSGVAVVSAMSWLVARVVHARLVGR
;
A
#
# COMPACT_ATOMS: atom_id res chain seq x y z
N MET A 1 42.99 -35.71 -20.78
CA MET A 1 42.79 -34.30 -21.21
C MET A 1 41.29 -34.00 -21.15
N LEU A 2 40.75 -33.91 -19.93
CA LEU A 2 39.31 -34.01 -19.62
C LEU A 2 38.86 -32.93 -18.60
N GLU A 3 39.39 -31.71 -18.69
CA GLU A 3 39.14 -30.68 -17.66
C GLU A 3 39.06 -29.25 -18.23
N GLY A 4 38.67 -29.11 -19.51
CA GLY A 4 38.93 -27.90 -20.29
C GLY A 4 37.74 -27.29 -21.02
N LYS A 5 36.49 -27.57 -20.65
CA LYS A 5 35.32 -26.86 -21.18
C LYS A 5 34.35 -26.46 -20.05
N ARG A 6 34.76 -25.44 -19.29
CA ARG A 6 33.94 -24.30 -18.83
C ARG A 6 32.42 -24.55 -18.96
N SER A 7 31.67 -24.90 -17.92
CA SER A 7 31.30 -24.07 -16.76
C SER A 7 30.79 -22.64 -17.07
N ALA A 8 30.47 -22.28 -18.31
CA ALA A 8 30.17 -20.89 -18.68
C ALA A 8 28.98 -20.73 -19.62
N VAL A 9 27.88 -21.43 -19.33
CA VAL A 9 26.56 -20.85 -19.57
C VAL A 9 26.02 -20.59 -18.17
N GLN A 10 25.95 -19.31 -17.79
CA GLN A 10 25.17 -18.84 -16.65
C GLN A 10 23.84 -19.59 -16.72
N ARG A 11 23.59 -20.55 -15.81
CA ARG A 11 22.29 -21.21 -15.76
C ARG A 11 21.29 -20.09 -15.54
N ALA A 12 20.51 -19.76 -16.58
CA ALA A 12 19.41 -18.83 -16.45
C ALA A 12 18.59 -19.32 -15.25
N ARG A 13 18.37 -18.44 -14.27
CA ARG A 13 17.55 -18.76 -13.10
C ARG A 13 16.22 -19.29 -13.59
N SER A 14 15.75 -20.37 -12.99
CA SER A 14 14.42 -20.88 -13.32
C SER A 14 13.36 -19.88 -12.87
N ALA A 15 12.20 -19.90 -13.53
CA ALA A 15 11.05 -19.08 -13.15
C ALA A 15 10.63 -19.33 -11.68
N VAL A 16 10.82 -20.56 -11.18
CA VAL A 16 10.58 -20.92 -9.77
C VAL A 16 11.54 -20.20 -8.82
N GLU A 17 12.85 -20.27 -9.08
CA GLU A 17 13.85 -19.59 -8.25
C GLU A 17 13.62 -18.06 -8.24
N LEU A 18 13.23 -17.48 -9.37
CA LEU A 18 12.92 -16.06 -9.45
C LEU A 18 11.64 -15.71 -8.66
N GLN A 19 10.60 -16.55 -8.76
CA GLN A 19 9.37 -16.36 -7.98
C GLN A 19 9.67 -16.38 -6.48
N GLU A 20 10.42 -17.37 -6.01
CA GLU A 20 10.79 -17.48 -4.60
C GLU A 20 11.58 -16.24 -4.13
N ASP A 21 12.48 -15.73 -4.97
CA ASP A 21 13.25 -14.54 -4.66
C ASP A 21 12.40 -13.27 -4.57
N LEU A 22 11.38 -13.12 -5.45
CA LEU A 22 10.42 -12.03 -5.36
C LEU A 22 9.59 -12.11 -4.08
N MET A 23 9.16 -13.31 -3.70
CA MET A 23 8.47 -13.56 -2.44
C MET A 23 9.39 -13.23 -1.24
N ARG A 24 10.62 -13.74 -1.21
CA ARG A 24 11.59 -13.41 -0.14
C ARG A 24 11.83 -11.90 -0.06
N PHE A 25 11.98 -11.24 -1.21
CA PHE A 25 12.12 -9.79 -1.28
C PHE A 25 10.90 -9.07 -0.71
N GLU A 26 9.69 -9.43 -1.13
CA GLU A 26 8.44 -8.81 -0.64
C GLU A 26 8.34 -8.93 0.89
N GLY A 27 8.67 -10.10 1.45
CA GLY A 27 8.70 -10.26 2.91
C GLY A 27 9.66 -9.32 3.61
N ARG A 28 10.89 -9.19 3.09
CA ARG A 28 11.88 -8.24 3.64
C ARG A 28 11.43 -6.79 3.46
N PHE A 29 10.88 -6.45 2.30
CA PHE A 29 10.36 -5.12 1.98
C PHE A 29 9.23 -4.72 2.93
N SER A 30 8.21 -5.57 3.07
CA SER A 30 7.07 -5.37 3.97
C SER A 30 7.51 -5.23 5.43
N ALA A 31 8.46 -6.04 5.89
CA ALA A 31 9.02 -5.91 7.24
C ALA A 31 9.77 -4.59 7.46
N ARG A 32 10.60 -4.17 6.49
CA ARG A 32 11.30 -2.87 6.53
C ARG A 32 10.32 -1.71 6.55
N LEU A 33 9.28 -1.75 5.72
CA LEU A 33 8.25 -0.71 5.71
C LEU A 33 7.49 -0.66 7.03
N ALA A 34 7.10 -1.82 7.59
CA ALA A 34 6.41 -1.85 8.87
C ALA A 34 7.21 -1.18 9.99
N SER A 35 8.50 -1.49 10.09
CA SER A 35 9.39 -0.85 11.08
C SER A 35 9.65 0.63 10.79
N ALA A 36 9.80 1.01 9.52
CA ALA A 36 10.09 2.38 9.13
C ALA A 36 8.90 3.33 9.34
N PHE A 37 7.68 2.84 9.09
CA PHE A 37 6.45 3.64 9.23
C PHE A 37 5.91 3.67 10.65
N GLU A 38 6.32 2.77 11.55
CA GLU A 38 5.79 2.65 12.91
C GLU A 38 5.72 4.00 13.67
N PRO A 39 6.79 4.82 13.75
CA PRO A 39 6.73 6.10 14.46
C PRO A 39 5.71 7.08 13.86
N LEU A 40 5.53 7.04 12.53
CA LEU A 40 4.59 7.91 11.83
C LEU A 40 3.15 7.42 12.01
N VAL A 41 2.94 6.11 12.02
CA VAL A 41 1.63 5.47 12.26
C VAL A 41 1.13 5.73 13.67
N GLU A 42 2.05 5.80 14.63
CA GLU A 42 1.81 6.10 16.05
C GLU A 42 1.87 7.59 16.40
N SER A 43 2.06 8.45 15.39
CA SER A 43 2.12 9.91 15.58
C SER A 43 0.90 10.43 16.35
N GLN A 44 1.15 11.38 17.25
CA GLN A 44 0.10 12.10 17.98
C GLN A 44 -0.76 12.97 17.06
N ASP A 45 -0.26 13.33 15.87
CA ASP A 45 -1.08 13.95 14.82
C ASP A 45 -1.86 12.85 14.06
N PRO A 46 -3.20 12.80 14.23
CA PRO A 46 -4.00 11.76 13.56
C PRO A 46 -3.93 11.83 12.04
N ALA A 47 -3.70 13.01 11.45
CA ALA A 47 -3.61 13.15 10.00
C ALA A 47 -2.32 12.51 9.45
N VAL A 48 -1.21 12.69 10.17
CA VAL A 48 0.06 12.01 9.89
C VAL A 48 -0.10 10.50 10.02
N GLY A 49 -0.68 10.03 11.14
CA GLY A 49 -0.90 8.61 11.40
C GLY A 49 -1.76 7.93 10.33
N VAL A 50 -2.85 8.56 9.89
CA VAL A 50 -3.71 8.01 8.83
C VAL A 50 -2.98 7.97 7.49
N ARG A 51 -2.26 9.03 7.13
CA ARG A 51 -1.51 9.07 5.86
C ARG A 51 -0.39 8.03 5.83
N ALA A 52 0.38 7.92 6.89
CA ALA A 52 1.44 6.92 7.03
C ALA A 52 0.90 5.49 6.93
N THR A 53 -0.24 5.21 7.59
CA THR A 53 -0.86 3.88 7.53
C THR A 53 -1.33 3.54 6.11
N ARG A 54 -1.89 4.52 5.38
CA ARG A 54 -2.30 4.35 3.98
C ARG A 54 -1.12 4.09 3.06
N ASP A 55 -0.07 4.90 3.16
CA ASP A 55 1.14 4.73 2.32
C ASP A 55 1.78 3.37 2.55
N GLN A 56 1.98 2.99 3.82
CA GLN A 56 2.51 1.69 4.18
C GLN A 56 1.68 0.55 3.58
N LEU A 57 0.36 0.63 3.71
CA LEU A 57 -0.55 -0.37 3.18
C LEU A 57 -0.48 -0.46 1.65
N ASP A 58 -0.54 0.67 0.95
CA ASP A 58 -0.59 0.70 -0.51
C ASP A 58 0.65 0.03 -1.11
N PHE A 59 1.84 0.30 -0.55
CA PHE A 59 3.08 -0.36 -0.98
C PHE A 59 3.15 -1.83 -0.60
N MET A 60 2.76 -2.22 0.63
CA MET A 60 2.75 -3.62 1.04
C MET A 60 1.77 -4.46 0.22
N ALA A 61 0.57 -3.93 -0.04
CA ALA A 61 -0.43 -4.60 -0.87
C ALA A 61 0.05 -4.73 -2.32
N SER A 62 0.64 -3.66 -2.88
CA SER A 62 1.16 -3.67 -4.24
C SER A 62 2.34 -4.62 -4.41
N ALA A 63 3.24 -4.67 -3.43
CA ALA A 63 4.35 -5.61 -3.46
C ALA A 63 3.85 -7.06 -3.34
N LEU A 64 2.88 -7.34 -2.47
CA LEU A 64 2.28 -8.68 -2.38
C LEU A 64 1.66 -9.11 -3.70
N ASP A 65 0.87 -8.23 -4.32
CA ASP A 65 0.20 -8.46 -5.61
C ASP A 65 1.20 -8.79 -6.72
N ILE A 66 2.28 -8.00 -6.86
CA ILE A 66 3.36 -8.29 -7.80
C ILE A 66 4.06 -9.61 -7.46
N ALA A 67 4.38 -9.85 -6.19
CA ALA A 67 5.13 -11.04 -5.76
C ALA A 67 4.34 -12.35 -5.91
N VAL A 68 3.03 -12.30 -6.17
CA VAL A 68 2.20 -13.47 -6.48
C VAL A 68 1.70 -13.45 -7.93
N GLY A 69 2.23 -12.54 -8.75
CA GLY A 69 1.92 -12.40 -10.17
C GLY A 69 2.25 -13.66 -10.97
N SER A 70 1.73 -13.73 -12.19
CA SER A 70 1.80 -14.94 -13.02
C SER A 70 3.16 -15.13 -13.72
N SER A 71 3.94 -14.07 -13.92
CA SER A 71 5.14 -14.06 -14.75
C SER A 71 6.32 -13.46 -13.97
N PRO A 72 7.16 -14.31 -13.35
CA PRO A 72 8.22 -13.85 -12.43
C PRO A 72 9.14 -12.78 -13.04
N GLU A 73 9.43 -12.86 -14.34
CA GLU A 73 10.30 -11.89 -14.99
C GLU A 73 9.62 -10.53 -15.23
N VAL A 74 8.33 -10.53 -15.56
CA VAL A 74 7.52 -9.29 -15.66
C VAL A 74 7.32 -8.70 -14.26
N ASP A 75 7.00 -9.55 -13.30
CA ASP A 75 6.78 -9.19 -11.90
C ASP A 75 8.05 -8.60 -11.28
N LEU A 76 9.24 -9.09 -11.64
CA LEU A 76 10.51 -8.49 -11.25
C LEU A 76 10.66 -7.05 -11.75
N LEU A 77 10.33 -6.78 -13.01
CA LEU A 77 10.40 -5.43 -13.56
C LEU A 77 9.39 -4.49 -12.89
N ASP A 78 8.17 -4.97 -12.62
CA ASP A 78 7.17 -4.21 -11.88
C ASP A 78 7.58 -3.97 -10.42
N MET A 79 8.25 -4.93 -9.77
CA MET A 79 8.76 -4.77 -8.40
C MET A 79 9.86 -3.71 -8.34
N VAL A 80 10.83 -3.75 -9.27
CA VAL A 80 11.87 -2.72 -9.39
C VAL A 80 11.22 -1.34 -9.59
N THR A 81 10.20 -1.28 -10.46
CA THR A 81 9.44 -0.06 -10.73
C THR A 81 8.75 0.47 -9.48
N LEU A 82 8.01 -0.37 -8.77
CA LEU A 82 7.28 -0.02 -7.55
C LEU A 82 8.23 0.63 -6.53
N VAL A 83 9.38 -0.01 -6.30
CA VAL A 83 10.35 0.44 -5.31
C VAL A 83 11.07 1.71 -5.77
N ALA A 84 11.42 1.83 -7.06
CA ALA A 84 12.06 3.02 -7.62
C ALA A 84 11.15 4.25 -7.52
N LEU A 85 9.90 4.13 -7.97
CA LEU A 85 8.91 5.20 -7.86
C LEU A 85 8.59 5.52 -6.41
N GLY A 86 8.46 4.49 -5.57
CA GLY A 86 8.22 4.62 -4.14
C GLY A 86 9.33 5.41 -3.43
N ARG A 87 10.60 5.15 -3.76
CA ARG A 87 11.74 5.88 -3.21
C ARG A 87 11.60 7.39 -3.45
N GLU A 88 11.34 7.79 -4.69
CA GLU A 88 11.22 9.21 -5.04
C GLU A 88 9.94 9.85 -4.51
N ALA A 89 8.82 9.12 -4.50
CA ALA A 89 7.55 9.62 -3.96
C ALA A 89 7.62 9.81 -2.44
N MET A 90 8.19 8.85 -1.72
CA MET A 90 8.30 8.90 -0.26
C MET A 90 9.33 9.94 0.19
N ALA A 91 10.47 10.08 -0.50
CA ALA A 91 11.44 11.13 -0.19
C ALA A 91 10.83 12.54 -0.35
N ARG A 92 9.94 12.73 -1.33
CA ARG A 92 9.23 14.01 -1.53
C ARG A 92 8.15 14.26 -0.49
N ARG A 93 7.43 13.22 -0.08
CA ARG A 93 6.30 13.31 0.85
C ARG A 93 6.74 13.43 2.30
N TRP A 94 7.65 12.56 2.72
CA TRP A 94 8.09 12.42 4.10
C TRP A 94 9.41 13.17 4.30
N LYS A 95 9.38 14.50 4.11
CA LYS A 95 10.57 15.32 4.32
C LYS A 95 10.81 15.55 5.81
N GLU A 96 12.07 15.44 6.21
CA GLU A 96 12.51 15.58 7.61
C GLU A 96 12.23 16.97 8.19
N ASP A 97 12.37 18.03 7.39
CA ASP A 97 12.11 19.42 7.79
C ASP A 97 10.63 19.69 8.11
N VAL A 98 9.71 18.89 7.55
CA VAL A 98 8.26 19.02 7.75
C VAL A 98 7.73 18.07 8.82
N HIS A 99 8.20 16.82 8.81
CA HIS A 99 7.62 15.72 9.58
C HIS A 99 8.53 15.17 10.67
N GLY A 100 9.74 15.73 10.81
CA GLY A 100 10.71 15.34 11.83
C GLY A 100 11.62 14.18 11.42
N PRO A 101 12.60 13.85 12.28
CA PRO A 101 13.73 12.97 11.93
C PRO A 101 13.33 11.52 11.69
N ASP A 102 12.21 11.04 12.24
CA ASP A 102 11.77 9.65 12.04
C ASP A 102 11.41 9.34 10.59
N THR A 103 11.10 10.35 9.77
CA THR A 103 10.87 10.17 8.32
C THR A 103 12.08 9.68 7.54
N ARG A 104 13.30 9.88 8.07
CA ARG A 104 14.51 9.30 7.46
C ARG A 104 14.44 7.78 7.37
N ARG A 105 13.78 7.12 8.32
CA ARG A 105 13.60 5.65 8.31
C ARG A 105 12.84 5.19 7.08
N VAL A 106 11.81 5.94 6.66
CA VAL A 106 11.02 5.62 5.47
C VAL A 106 11.88 5.74 4.22
N THR A 107 12.57 6.88 4.05
CA THR A 107 13.44 7.10 2.89
C THR A 107 14.53 6.04 2.80
N GLU A 108 15.14 5.68 3.94
CA GLU A 108 16.18 4.66 4.01
C GLU A 108 15.66 3.25 3.71
N ALA A 109 14.44 2.91 4.16
CA ALA A 109 13.82 1.62 3.87
C ALA A 109 13.60 1.43 2.36
N PHE A 110 13.14 2.47 1.66
CA PHE A 110 13.00 2.43 0.20
C PHE A 110 14.35 2.39 -0.51
N ARG A 111 15.35 3.16 -0.05
CA ARG A 111 16.71 3.11 -0.61
C ARG A 111 17.32 1.72 -0.49
N THR A 112 17.31 1.15 0.72
CA THR A 112 17.82 -0.20 1.00
C THR A 112 17.08 -1.25 0.17
N SER A 113 15.76 -1.11 0.04
CA SER A 113 14.96 -2.07 -0.71
C SER A 113 15.15 -1.94 -2.23
N PHE A 114 15.47 -0.74 -2.72
CA PHE A 114 15.86 -0.53 -4.12
C PHE A 114 17.17 -1.24 -4.43
N ASP A 115 18.17 -1.13 -3.55
CA ASP A 115 19.46 -1.80 -3.71
C ASP A 115 19.30 -3.34 -3.68
N ASP A 116 18.44 -3.86 -2.79
CA ASP A 116 18.10 -5.28 -2.66
C ASP A 116 17.43 -5.83 -3.94
N ILE A 117 16.34 -5.19 -4.41
CA ILE A 117 15.65 -5.67 -5.64
C ILE A 117 16.51 -5.50 -6.89
N SER A 118 17.33 -4.44 -6.98
CA SER A 118 18.25 -4.25 -8.09
C SER A 118 19.31 -5.35 -8.14
N THR A 119 19.72 -5.87 -6.99
CA THR A 119 20.64 -7.01 -6.92
C THR A 119 20.00 -8.28 -7.48
N ILE A 120 18.74 -8.55 -7.14
CA ILE A 120 17.98 -9.66 -7.72
C ILE A 120 17.83 -9.46 -9.24
N ALA A 121 17.46 -8.25 -9.67
CA ALA A 121 17.23 -7.93 -11.06
C ALA A 121 18.46 -8.24 -11.93
N ARG A 122 19.65 -7.76 -11.51
CA ARG A 122 20.92 -8.01 -12.22
C ARG A 122 21.30 -9.48 -12.39
N THR A 123 20.67 -10.40 -11.65
CA THR A 123 20.88 -11.85 -11.85
C THR A 123 20.09 -12.42 -13.03
N VAL A 124 19.07 -11.69 -13.52
CA VAL A 124 18.11 -12.16 -14.53
C VAL A 124 18.13 -11.28 -15.78
N ILE A 125 18.17 -9.95 -15.60
CA ILE A 125 18.08 -9.00 -16.71
C ILE A 125 19.47 -8.51 -17.15
N SER A 126 19.63 -8.24 -18.45
CA SER A 126 20.86 -7.66 -18.98
C SER A 126 21.02 -6.19 -18.58
N ALA A 127 22.25 -5.68 -18.63
CA ALA A 127 22.54 -4.28 -18.38
C ALA A 127 21.76 -3.32 -19.32
N ASP A 128 21.48 -3.76 -20.56
CA ASP A 128 20.67 -2.97 -21.51
C ASP A 128 19.22 -2.86 -21.06
N VAL A 129 18.64 -3.97 -20.59
CA VAL A 129 17.27 -4.02 -20.05
C VAL A 129 17.17 -3.17 -18.78
N GLU A 130 18.16 -3.27 -17.88
CA GLU A 130 18.24 -2.44 -16.66
C GLU A 130 18.34 -0.94 -17.00
N ALA A 131 19.21 -0.57 -17.94
CA ALA A 131 19.36 0.82 -18.39
C ALA A 131 18.08 1.36 -19.05
N GLN A 132 17.39 0.53 -19.85
CA GLN A 132 16.13 0.88 -20.48
C GLN A 132 15.00 1.05 -19.46
N LEU A 133 14.87 0.13 -18.50
CA LEU A 133 13.92 0.26 -17.40
C LEU A 133 14.15 1.57 -16.62
N GLY A 134 15.41 1.85 -16.28
CA GLY A 134 15.77 3.09 -15.62
C GLY A 134 15.42 4.35 -16.41
N ARG A 135 15.54 4.33 -17.75
CA ARG A 135 15.07 5.43 -18.61
C ARG A 135 13.56 5.61 -18.54
N VAL A 136 12.80 4.52 -18.73
CA VAL A 136 11.33 4.54 -18.71
C VAL A 136 10.81 5.07 -17.36
N ILE A 137 11.39 4.63 -16.24
CA ILE A 137 11.01 5.11 -14.91
C ILE A 137 11.27 6.62 -14.78
N ARG A 138 12.43 7.12 -15.22
CA ARG A 138 12.76 8.56 -15.17
C ARG A 138 11.84 9.40 -16.06
N GLU A 139 11.56 8.94 -17.27
CA GLU A 139 10.63 9.60 -18.20
C GLU A 139 9.23 9.67 -17.58
N TRP A 140 8.73 8.54 -17.06
CA TRP A 140 7.44 8.51 -16.39
C TRP A 140 7.36 9.49 -15.21
N MET A 141 8.41 9.58 -14.38
CA MET A 141 8.44 10.53 -13.26
C MET A 141 8.45 11.99 -13.73
N ALA A 142 9.14 12.29 -14.84
CA ALA A 142 9.17 13.62 -15.42
C ALA A 142 7.81 14.01 -16.02
N GLU A 143 7.10 13.06 -16.62
CA GLU A 143 5.74 13.25 -17.15
C GLU A 143 4.67 13.34 -16.04
N ASN A 144 4.92 12.75 -14.87
CA ASN A 144 3.95 12.65 -13.76
C ASN A 144 4.46 13.30 -12.45
N PRO A 145 4.89 14.58 -12.45
CA PRO A 145 5.56 15.20 -11.31
C PRO A 145 4.67 15.38 -10.08
N ARG A 146 3.34 15.45 -10.27
CA ARG A 146 2.34 15.63 -9.21
C ARG A 146 1.68 14.32 -8.76
N MET A 147 2.06 13.18 -9.33
CA MET A 147 1.42 11.93 -8.97
C MET A 147 1.85 11.50 -7.57
N GLU A 148 0.86 11.46 -6.67
CA GLU A 148 1.06 11.11 -5.27
C GLU A 148 0.97 9.60 -5.03
N ASN A 149 0.03 8.90 -5.67
CA ASN A 149 -0.12 7.46 -5.47
C ASN A 149 0.61 6.68 -6.57
N VAL A 150 1.91 6.47 -6.35
CA VAL A 150 2.74 5.68 -7.27
C VAL A 150 2.67 4.17 -7.02
N ALA A 151 2.09 3.73 -5.91
CA ALA A 151 2.03 2.30 -5.56
C ALA A 151 1.16 1.50 -6.54
N THR A 152 0.18 2.16 -7.17
CA THR A 152 -0.71 1.57 -8.18
C THR A 152 -0.09 1.45 -9.58
N VAL A 153 1.10 2.04 -9.78
CA VAL A 153 1.75 2.04 -11.09
C VAL A 153 2.34 0.66 -11.35
N ARG A 154 1.98 0.08 -12.49
CA ARG A 154 2.57 -1.13 -13.06
C ARG A 154 3.03 -0.78 -14.47
N LEU A 155 4.33 -0.93 -14.76
CA LEU A 155 4.83 -0.60 -16.09
C LEU A 155 4.44 -1.68 -17.11
N SER A 156 4.17 -2.91 -16.65
CA SER A 156 3.53 -3.95 -17.46
C SER A 156 2.16 -3.48 -17.99
N ALA A 157 1.28 -3.00 -17.10
CA ALA A 157 -0.03 -2.47 -17.46
C ALA A 157 0.07 -1.17 -18.29
N TYR A 158 1.12 -0.37 -18.06
CA TYR A 158 1.41 0.82 -18.86
C TYR A 158 1.78 0.47 -20.31
N ALA A 159 2.47 -0.66 -20.53
CA ALA A 159 2.83 -1.15 -21.85
C ALA A 159 1.65 -1.71 -22.65
N GLU A 160 0.60 -2.19 -21.98
CA GLU A 160 -0.57 -2.81 -22.61
C GLU A 160 -1.63 -1.81 -23.07
N ASN A 161 -1.65 -0.58 -22.52
CA ASN A 161 -2.83 0.31 -22.63
C ASN A 161 -2.63 1.65 -23.38
N ARG A 162 -1.54 1.90 -24.12
CA ARG A 162 -1.40 3.16 -24.91
C ARG A 162 -0.63 3.09 -26.23
N GLU A 163 -1.09 3.91 -27.19
CA GLU A 163 -0.48 4.24 -28.50
C GLU A 163 0.73 5.20 -28.44
N ALA A 164 1.20 5.60 -27.25
CA ALA A 164 2.28 6.60 -27.12
C ALA A 164 3.67 6.00 -27.40
N ASN A 165 4.57 6.79 -28.00
CA ASN A 165 5.93 6.36 -28.41
C ASN A 165 6.74 5.65 -27.30
N ASN A 166 6.50 5.94 -26.03
CA ASN A 166 7.18 5.31 -24.88
C ASN A 166 6.62 3.93 -24.50
N ALA A 167 5.36 3.64 -24.85
CA ALA A 167 4.75 2.32 -24.67
C ALA A 167 5.38 1.27 -25.59
N ARG A 168 5.87 1.65 -26.78
CA ARG A 168 6.65 0.74 -27.65
C ARG A 168 7.96 0.32 -27.00
N THR A 169 8.62 1.24 -26.30
CA THR A 169 9.88 0.98 -25.58
C THR A 169 9.66 0.06 -24.37
N ALA A 170 8.60 0.30 -23.60
CA ALA A 170 8.21 -0.57 -22.48
C ALA A 170 7.70 -1.94 -22.97
N ALA A 171 6.79 -1.98 -23.94
CA ALA A 171 6.29 -3.22 -24.54
C ALA A 171 7.42 -4.04 -25.18
N GLY A 172 8.37 -3.37 -25.86
CA GLY A 172 9.60 -3.97 -26.35
C GLY A 172 10.40 -4.62 -25.24
N LEU A 173 10.63 -3.91 -24.12
CA LEU A 173 11.32 -4.42 -22.93
C LEU A 173 10.66 -5.70 -22.38
N PHE A 174 9.35 -5.66 -22.14
CA PHE A 174 8.59 -6.80 -21.62
C PHE A 174 8.45 -7.94 -22.62
N SER A 175 8.50 -7.67 -23.94
CA SER A 175 8.52 -8.71 -24.97
C SER A 175 9.85 -9.46 -25.03
N LEU A 176 10.97 -8.75 -24.85
CA LEU A 176 12.32 -9.35 -24.78
C LEU A 176 12.45 -10.27 -23.58
N VAL A 177 11.85 -9.88 -22.45
CA VAL A 177 11.85 -10.67 -21.22
C VAL A 177 10.89 -11.87 -21.30
N ARG A 178 9.69 -11.71 -21.87
CA ARG A 178 8.75 -12.83 -22.09
C ARG A 178 9.31 -13.90 -23.04
N GLY A 179 10.10 -13.52 -24.04
CA GLY A 179 10.75 -14.46 -24.96
C GLY A 179 11.82 -15.34 -24.31
N ALA A 180 12.32 -14.97 -23.12
CA ALA A 180 13.35 -15.70 -22.39
C ALA A 180 12.81 -16.57 -21.24
N ALA A 181 11.52 -16.44 -20.89
CA ALA A 181 10.90 -17.18 -19.79
C ALA A 181 10.75 -18.67 -20.14
N GLN A 182 11.38 -19.55 -19.36
CA GLN A 182 11.21 -21.01 -19.50
C GLN A 182 9.88 -21.44 -18.88
N ALA A 183 9.15 -22.32 -19.58
CA ALA A 183 7.93 -22.92 -19.07
C ALA A 183 8.24 -23.75 -17.81
N ALA A 184 7.86 -23.25 -16.64
CA ALA A 184 7.94 -23.95 -15.36
C ALA A 184 6.65 -24.73 -15.08
N ASP A 185 6.75 -25.72 -14.19
CA ASP A 185 5.60 -26.49 -13.69
C ASP A 185 4.60 -25.57 -13.00
N THR A 186 3.56 -25.20 -13.74
CA THR A 186 2.61 -24.14 -13.39
C THR A 186 1.81 -24.46 -12.11
N ALA A 187 1.62 -25.74 -11.79
CA ALA A 187 0.88 -26.19 -10.61
C ALA A 187 1.63 -25.91 -9.29
N ILE A 188 2.95 -26.13 -9.25
CA ILE A 188 3.78 -25.87 -8.06
C ILE A 188 3.80 -24.37 -7.78
N LEU A 189 4.09 -23.57 -8.81
CA LEU A 189 4.09 -22.11 -8.73
C LEU A 189 2.74 -21.55 -8.23
N LEU A 190 1.63 -22.09 -8.74
CA LEU A 190 0.29 -21.68 -8.29
C LEU A 190 0.07 -22.01 -6.82
N GLY A 191 0.47 -23.20 -6.38
CA GLY A 191 0.36 -23.64 -4.98
C GLY A 191 1.16 -22.77 -4.02
N GLU A 192 2.42 -22.47 -4.36
CA GLU A 192 3.30 -21.61 -3.56
C GLU A 192 2.76 -20.20 -3.43
N ARG A 193 2.29 -19.60 -4.55
CA ARG A 193 1.67 -18.27 -4.56
C ARG A 193 0.42 -18.21 -3.72
N ALA A 194 -0.45 -19.22 -3.82
CA ALA A 194 -1.69 -19.28 -3.06
C ALA A 194 -1.41 -19.39 -1.54
N LEU A 195 -0.47 -20.25 -1.15
CA LEU A 195 -0.07 -20.40 0.26
C LEU A 195 0.55 -19.10 0.80
N TYR A 196 1.44 -18.49 0.02
CA TYR A 196 2.10 -17.24 0.35
C TYR A 196 1.11 -16.08 0.56
N ALA A 197 0.16 -15.91 -0.37
CA ALA A 197 -0.90 -14.91 -0.25
C ALA A 197 -1.77 -15.16 0.98
N THR A 198 -2.18 -16.42 1.20
CA THR A 198 -3.04 -16.81 2.33
C THR A 198 -2.41 -16.43 3.68
N GLN A 199 -1.08 -16.57 3.81
CA GLN A 199 -0.37 -16.19 5.04
C GLN A 199 -0.33 -14.67 5.27
N ARG A 200 -0.36 -13.84 4.23
CA ARG A 200 -0.18 -12.39 4.33
C ARG A 200 -1.45 -11.56 4.26
N LEU A 201 -2.49 -12.03 3.56
CA LEU A 201 -3.77 -11.33 3.46
C LEU A 201 -4.34 -10.89 4.83
N PRO A 202 -4.28 -11.69 5.91
CA PRO A 202 -4.78 -11.27 7.21
C PRO A 202 -4.11 -9.99 7.78
N VAL A 203 -2.82 -9.76 7.47
CA VAL A 203 -2.12 -8.54 7.92
C VAL A 203 -2.69 -7.31 7.21
N LEU A 204 -2.87 -7.40 5.89
CA LEU A 204 -3.42 -6.30 5.09
C LEU A 204 -4.87 -5.99 5.47
N VAL A 205 -5.69 -7.03 5.69
CA VAL A 205 -7.08 -6.88 6.17
C VAL A 205 -7.12 -6.14 7.51
N ARG A 206 -6.24 -6.49 8.46
CA ARG A 206 -6.14 -5.76 9.74
C ARG A 206 -5.72 -4.31 9.55
N MET A 207 -4.79 -4.01 8.65
CA MET A 207 -4.38 -2.63 8.35
C MET A 207 -5.53 -1.83 7.74
N HIS A 208 -6.28 -2.42 6.80
CA HIS A 208 -7.50 -1.82 6.25
C HIS A 208 -8.52 -1.52 7.35
N ALA A 209 -8.79 -2.47 8.25
CA ALA A 209 -9.70 -2.26 9.38
C ALA A 209 -9.25 -1.11 10.29
N ARG A 210 -7.94 -0.97 10.56
CA ARG A 210 -7.39 0.15 11.36
C ARG A 210 -7.60 1.50 10.67
N ILE A 211 -7.39 1.61 9.35
CA ILE A 211 -7.62 2.85 8.59
C ILE A 211 -9.12 3.21 8.59
N THR A 212 -9.98 2.24 8.29
CA THR A 212 -11.43 2.44 8.28
C THR A 212 -11.94 2.89 9.64
N SER A 213 -11.45 2.28 10.73
CA SER A 213 -11.75 2.70 12.09
C SER A 213 -11.32 4.15 12.36
N LYS A 214 -10.04 4.49 12.12
CA LYS A 214 -9.50 5.86 12.34
C LYS A 214 -10.26 6.92 11.54
N THR A 215 -10.65 6.62 10.30
CA THR A 215 -11.38 7.55 9.42
C THR A 215 -12.81 7.78 9.89
N ILE A 216 -13.55 6.71 10.22
CA ILE A 216 -14.91 6.81 10.79
C ILE A 216 -14.90 7.66 12.07
N PHE A 217 -13.97 7.40 13.00
CA PHE A 217 -13.88 8.18 14.23
C PHE A 217 -13.50 9.65 13.99
N ALA A 218 -12.63 9.93 13.02
CA ALA A 218 -12.27 11.30 12.66
C ALA A 218 -13.47 12.07 12.08
N ASP A 219 -14.28 11.42 11.24
CA ASP A 219 -15.48 12.02 10.65
C ASP A 219 -16.57 12.26 11.71
N LEU A 220 -16.80 11.30 12.62
CA LEU A 220 -17.71 11.46 13.75
C LEU A 220 -17.30 12.61 14.69
N ARG A 221 -16.00 12.83 14.89
CA ARG A 221 -15.47 13.94 15.71
C ARG A 221 -15.61 15.30 15.01
N ARG A 222 -15.51 15.32 13.68
CA ARG A 222 -15.60 16.53 12.84
C ARG A 222 -17.05 17.00 12.67
N ASP A 223 -18.01 16.09 12.71
CA ASP A 223 -19.40 16.43 12.42
C ASP A 223 -20.09 17.13 13.61
N ARG A 224 -20.23 18.45 13.50
CA ARG A 224 -21.07 19.28 14.39
C ARG A 224 -22.55 18.85 14.36
N MET A 225 -22.99 18.08 13.36
CA MET A 225 -24.35 17.58 13.26
C MET A 225 -24.66 16.53 14.34
N VAL A 226 -23.73 15.66 14.69
CA VAL A 226 -23.92 14.68 15.79
C VAL A 226 -24.00 15.39 17.15
N LYS A 227 -23.18 16.43 17.36
CA LYS A 227 -23.32 17.31 18.54
C LYS A 227 -24.67 18.02 18.58
N ARG A 228 -25.19 18.53 17.44
CA ARG A 228 -26.53 19.14 17.39
C ARG A 228 -27.65 18.12 17.64
N ILE A 229 -27.53 16.89 17.13
CA ILE A 229 -28.52 15.84 17.38
C ILE A 229 -28.49 15.43 18.86
N PHE A 230 -27.32 15.22 19.46
CA PHE A 230 -27.21 14.89 20.89
C PHE A 230 -27.68 16.04 21.79
N VAL A 231 -27.30 17.29 21.49
CA VAL A 231 -27.75 18.46 22.27
C VAL A 231 -29.25 18.68 22.11
N ASN A 232 -29.80 18.57 20.90
CA ASN A 232 -31.25 18.69 20.67
C ASN A 232 -32.04 17.54 21.29
N ALA A 233 -31.52 16.31 21.27
CA ALA A 233 -32.13 15.16 21.94
C ALA A 233 -32.11 15.34 23.47
N PHE A 234 -31.02 15.86 24.03
CA PHE A 234 -30.91 16.16 25.47
C PHE A 234 -31.85 17.30 25.89
N LEU A 235 -32.00 18.33 25.06
CA LEU A 235 -32.98 19.41 25.27
C LEU A 235 -34.43 18.95 25.11
N ALA A 236 -34.71 18.02 24.19
CA ALA A 236 -36.04 17.43 24.02
C ALA A 236 -36.44 16.57 25.23
N CYS A 237 -35.52 15.76 25.78
CA CYS A 237 -35.78 14.97 26.98
C CYS A 237 -36.01 15.82 28.24
N SER A 238 -35.32 16.96 28.36
CA SER A 238 -35.54 17.90 29.47
C SER A 238 -36.86 18.68 29.33
N GLY A 239 -37.29 19.02 28.10
CA GLY A 239 -38.61 19.61 27.85
C GLY A 239 -39.79 18.68 28.22
N VAL A 240 -39.69 17.39 27.89
CA VAL A 240 -40.73 16.39 28.23
C VAL A 240 -40.83 16.17 29.75
N ALA A 241 -39.71 16.22 30.46
CA ALA A 241 -39.69 16.12 31.92
C ALA A 241 -40.40 17.31 32.60
N VAL A 242 -40.20 18.53 32.10
CA VAL A 242 -40.86 19.74 32.64
C VAL A 242 -42.37 19.71 32.39
N VAL A 243 -42.81 19.33 31.18
CA VAL A 243 -44.24 19.23 30.84
C VAL A 243 -44.93 18.14 31.66
N SER A 244 -44.25 17.01 31.90
CA SER A 244 -44.79 15.92 32.73
C SER A 244 -44.90 16.34 34.21
N ALA A 245 -43.91 17.06 34.75
CA ALA A 245 -43.96 17.60 36.10
C ALA A 245 -45.09 18.64 36.28
N MET A 246 -45.30 19.51 35.29
CA MET A 246 -46.41 20.47 35.30
C MET A 246 -47.77 19.78 35.23
N SER A 247 -47.95 18.79 34.36
CA SER A 247 -49.20 18.02 34.26
C SER A 247 -49.53 17.29 35.57
N TRP A 248 -48.52 16.74 36.25
CA TRP A 248 -48.71 16.11 37.55
C TRP A 248 -49.11 17.11 38.64
N LEU A 249 -48.50 18.30 38.64
CA LEU A 249 -48.84 19.37 39.59
C LEU A 249 -50.29 19.86 39.39
N VAL A 250 -50.70 20.06 38.13
CA VAL A 250 -52.07 20.48 37.78
C VAL A 250 -53.08 19.41 38.19
N ALA A 251 -52.83 18.13 37.87
CA ALA A 251 -53.69 17.03 38.27
C ALA A 251 -53.86 16.95 39.80
N ARG A 252 -52.78 17.18 40.55
CA ARG A 252 -52.81 17.16 42.02
C ARG A 252 -53.60 18.32 42.62
N VAL A 253 -53.49 19.52 42.04
CA VAL A 253 -54.28 20.70 42.46
C VAL A 253 -55.77 20.50 42.17
N VAL A 254 -56.11 19.92 41.01
CA VAL A 254 -57.50 19.63 40.63
C VAL A 254 -58.10 18.56 41.56
N HIS A 255 -57.36 17.48 41.84
CA HIS A 255 -57.81 16.44 42.76
C HIS A 255 -58.02 16.97 44.18
N ALA A 256 -57.12 17.83 44.68
CA ALA A 256 -57.26 18.43 46.00
C ALA A 256 -58.51 19.33 46.13
N ARG A 257 -58.93 20.00 45.04
CA ARG A 257 -60.16 20.80 45.00
C ARG A 257 -61.44 19.96 44.89
N LEU A 258 -61.38 18.78 44.28
CA LEU A 258 -62.52 17.90 44.11
C LEU A 258 -62.84 17.07 45.36
N VAL A 259 -61.83 16.74 46.18
CA VAL A 259 -62.01 15.98 47.43
C VAL A 259 -62.30 16.89 48.63
N GLY A 260 -62.11 18.21 48.50
CA GLY A 260 -62.42 19.21 49.52
C GLY A 260 -63.81 19.85 49.43
N ARG A 261 -64.74 19.25 48.69
CA ARG A 261 -66.16 19.64 48.60
C ARG A 261 -67.04 18.46 48.96
#